data_AF-A0A3R6V049-F1
#
_entry.id   AF-A0A3R6V049-F1
#
_cell.length_a   1.000
_cell.length_b   1.000
_cell.length_c   1.000
_cell.angle_alpha   90.00
_cell.angle_beta   90.00
_cell.angle_gamma   90.00
#
_symmetry.space_group_name_H-M   'P 1'
#
loop_
_entity.id
_entity.type
_entity.pdbx_description
1 polymer ?
#
loop_
_entity_poly.entity_id
_entity_poly.type
_entity_poly.pdbx_seq_one_letter_code
_entity_poly.pdbx_strand_id
1 'polypeptide(L)'
;MWIAARKDGYLRKQYLLIGSFLIALIIGSRPQLAIILFLAFSIFGKEIIEEREFFSKKGVINTLLVIIPFLIIGCSMMWYNYARFHSPFDFGANYNLTSNDMTHRGFIFDRFFLGIFCYLLQPLNISPKYPFMHIVNTSNDYLGFTNIEFLFGGFFAINTLALCCLLVFKMKKELKEHGIYAISVASMVMAIVIMLLDIQMAGLTQRYMSDFGWLIILSAIIPIFMLEEIAKEHKLQKAFWQILSMLTGVCVCLNLWTLLIPERYFSLVSIRPTLFYAIKYFLF
;
A
#
# COMPACT_ATOMS: atom_id res chain seq x y z
N MET A 1 -15.91 3.53 1.19
CA MET A 1 -16.83 4.14 2.17
C MET A 1 -16.79 5.66 2.13
N TRP A 2 -15.65 6.32 2.32
CA TRP A 2 -15.57 7.79 2.18
C TRP A 2 -15.85 8.31 0.77
N ILE A 3 -15.40 7.63 -0.28
CA ILE A 3 -15.73 7.97 -1.67
C ILE A 3 -17.26 7.93 -1.90
N ALA A 4 -17.96 7.01 -1.23
CA ALA A 4 -19.42 6.86 -1.32
C ALA A 4 -20.19 7.74 -0.32
N ALA A 5 -19.50 8.47 0.57
CA ALA A 5 -20.14 9.39 1.50
C ALA A 5 -20.76 10.59 0.78
N ARG A 6 -20.31 10.86 -0.45
CA ARG A 6 -20.88 11.86 -1.34
C ARG A 6 -21.92 11.22 -2.24
N LYS A 7 -23.19 11.57 -2.04
CA LYS A 7 -24.27 11.25 -2.98
C LYS A 7 -25.25 12.42 -3.02
N ASP A 8 -25.58 12.88 -4.22
CA ASP A 8 -26.58 13.94 -4.48
C ASP A 8 -26.30 15.29 -3.78
N GLY A 9 -25.03 15.67 -3.62
CA GLY A 9 -24.63 16.95 -3.02
C GLY A 9 -24.71 17.01 -1.49
N TYR A 10 -25.05 15.91 -0.81
CA TYR A 10 -25.08 15.83 0.64
C TYR A 10 -24.07 14.81 1.18
N LEU A 11 -23.45 15.14 2.32
CA LEU A 11 -22.56 14.25 3.06
C LEU A 11 -23.36 13.28 3.92
N ARG A 12 -23.27 11.99 3.58
CA ARG A 12 -23.90 10.92 4.36
C ARG A 12 -23.07 10.61 5.60
N LYS A 13 -23.52 11.13 6.74
CA LYS A 13 -22.91 10.99 8.08
C LYS A 13 -22.56 9.55 8.47
N GLN A 14 -23.39 8.58 8.09
CA GLN A 14 -23.15 7.15 8.38
C GLN A 14 -21.85 6.65 7.72
N TYR A 15 -21.61 6.96 6.45
CA TYR A 15 -20.41 6.53 5.75
C TYR A 15 -19.15 7.25 6.23
N LEU A 16 -19.28 8.51 6.70
CA LEU A 16 -18.20 9.23 7.36
C LEU A 16 -17.80 8.54 8.65
N LEU A 17 -18.77 8.24 9.53
CA LEU A 17 -18.53 7.59 10.81
C LEU A 17 -17.92 6.20 10.64
N ILE A 18 -18.53 5.36 9.79
CA ILE A 18 -18.05 3.99 9.56
C ILE A 18 -16.65 4.00 8.93
N GLY A 19 -16.41 4.87 7.94
CA GLY A 19 -15.08 4.99 7.33
C GLY A 19 -14.02 5.45 8.33
N SER A 20 -14.36 6.42 9.18
CA SER A 20 -13.45 6.94 10.20
C SER A 20 -13.16 5.91 11.29
N PHE A 21 -14.18 5.18 11.72
CA PHE A 21 -14.02 4.07 12.67
C PHE A 21 -13.10 2.97 12.14
N LEU A 22 -13.28 2.56 10.88
CA LEU A 22 -12.42 1.52 10.27
C LEU A 22 -10.97 1.98 10.11
N ILE A 23 -10.75 3.25 9.75
CA ILE A 23 -9.37 3.79 9.68
C ILE A 23 -8.77 3.95 11.07
N ALA A 24 -9.56 4.35 12.08
CA ALA A 24 -9.10 4.44 13.45
C ALA A 24 -8.66 3.06 14.01
N LEU A 25 -9.33 1.97 13.63
CA LEU A 25 -8.90 0.60 14.01
C LEU A 25 -7.51 0.23 13.49
N ILE A 26 -7.06 0.85 12.39
CA ILE A 26 -5.71 0.61 11.85
C ILE A 26 -4.63 1.01 12.85
N ILE A 27 -4.86 2.06 13.66
CA ILE A 27 -3.92 2.52 14.70
C ILE A 27 -3.56 1.38 15.65
N GLY A 28 -4.51 0.48 15.93
CA GLY A 28 -4.28 -0.64 16.83
C GLY A 28 -3.39 -1.75 16.28
N SER A 29 -3.18 -1.79 14.96
CA SER A 29 -2.41 -2.87 14.30
C SER A 29 -1.16 -2.37 13.60
N ARG A 30 -1.24 -1.23 12.89
CA ARG A 30 -0.16 -0.62 12.13
C ARG A 30 -0.27 0.91 12.22
N PRO A 31 0.24 1.54 13.29
CA PRO A 31 0.13 2.98 13.50
C PRO A 31 0.60 3.82 12.31
N GLN A 32 1.64 3.38 11.58
CA GLN A 32 2.16 4.09 10.40
C GLN A 32 1.14 4.21 9.25
N LEU A 33 0.18 3.29 9.16
CA LEU A 33 -0.88 3.35 8.16
C LEU A 33 -1.95 4.40 8.50
N ALA A 34 -1.97 4.94 9.73
CA ALA A 34 -2.92 5.99 10.11
C ALA A 34 -2.77 7.26 9.24
N ILE A 35 -1.63 7.43 8.59
CA ILE A 35 -1.37 8.53 7.65
C ILE A 35 -2.39 8.48 6.49
N ILE A 36 -3.01 7.34 6.16
CA ILE A 36 -4.09 7.23 5.16
C ILE A 36 -5.26 8.20 5.46
N LEU A 37 -5.46 8.60 6.72
CA LEU A 37 -6.39 9.66 7.10
C LEU A 37 -6.20 10.94 6.27
N PHE A 38 -4.96 11.28 5.89
CA PHE A 38 -4.69 12.48 5.09
C PHE A 38 -5.27 12.41 3.67
N LEU A 39 -5.58 11.21 3.16
CA LEU A 39 -6.31 11.06 1.89
C LEU A 39 -7.71 11.71 1.97
N ALA A 40 -8.29 11.85 3.17
CA ALA A 40 -9.54 12.56 3.39
C ALA A 40 -9.48 14.01 2.88
N PHE A 41 -8.34 14.69 3.00
CA PHE A 41 -8.19 16.07 2.50
C PHE A 41 -8.27 16.14 0.97
N SER A 42 -7.80 15.11 0.28
CA SER A 42 -7.90 15.05 -1.19
C SER A 42 -9.29 14.60 -1.66
N ILE A 43 -9.99 13.79 -0.87
CA ILE A 43 -11.35 13.32 -1.17
C ILE A 43 -12.38 14.43 -0.91
N PHE A 44 -12.28 15.10 0.23
CA PHE A 44 -13.23 16.10 0.72
C PHE A 44 -12.70 17.54 0.60
N GLY A 45 -11.69 17.77 -0.24
CA GLY A 45 -11.00 19.07 -0.32
C GLY A 45 -11.94 20.22 -0.67
N LYS A 46 -12.92 19.98 -1.55
CA LYS A 46 -13.94 20.96 -1.91
C LYS A 46 -14.86 21.27 -0.73
N GLU A 47 -15.32 20.23 -0.04
CA GLU A 47 -16.23 20.32 1.10
C GLU A 47 -15.55 21.00 2.31
N ILE A 48 -14.23 20.81 2.47
CA ILE A 48 -13.41 21.44 3.50
C ILE A 48 -13.18 22.93 3.18
N ILE A 49 -12.78 23.25 1.94
CA ILE A 49 -12.31 24.60 1.58
C ILE A 49 -13.47 25.51 1.11
N GLU A 50 -14.27 25.04 0.16
CA GLU A 50 -15.31 25.84 -0.51
C GLU A 50 -16.63 25.80 0.26
N GLU A 51 -17.12 24.60 0.58
CA GLU A 51 -18.47 24.43 1.17
C GLU A 51 -18.44 24.60 2.70
N ARG A 52 -17.25 24.57 3.32
CA ARG A 52 -17.03 24.66 4.78
C ARG A 52 -17.90 23.67 5.58
N GLU A 53 -18.13 22.49 5.01
CA GLU A 53 -18.88 21.38 5.63
C GLU A 53 -18.05 20.64 6.68
N PHE A 54 -16.78 21.00 6.83
CA PHE A 54 -15.86 20.54 7.88
C PHE A 54 -15.15 21.74 8.53
N PHE A 55 -14.73 21.59 9.78
CA PHE A 55 -13.96 22.59 10.56
C PHE A 55 -14.62 23.97 10.69
N SER A 56 -15.95 24.03 10.55
CA SER A 56 -16.76 25.25 10.69
C SER A 56 -17.89 25.05 11.69
N LYS A 57 -18.55 26.14 12.13
CA LYS A 57 -19.73 26.04 13.00
C LYS A 57 -20.86 25.19 12.38
N LYS A 58 -21.00 25.22 11.05
CA LYS A 58 -22.00 24.42 10.31
C LYS A 58 -21.55 22.95 10.16
N GLY A 59 -20.25 22.74 9.95
CA GLY A 59 -19.64 21.43 9.73
C GLY A 59 -19.16 20.70 10.98
N VAL A 60 -19.38 21.25 12.18
CA VAL A 60 -18.78 20.72 13.42
C VAL A 60 -19.19 19.27 13.68
N ILE A 61 -20.43 18.91 13.32
CA ILE A 61 -20.93 17.54 13.46
C ILE A 61 -20.14 16.59 12.55
N ASN A 62 -19.87 16.98 11.30
CA ASN A 62 -19.12 16.15 10.36
C ASN A 62 -17.68 15.95 10.83
N THR A 63 -17.05 17.00 11.34
CA THR A 63 -15.71 16.93 11.95
C THR A 63 -15.70 16.03 13.18
N LEU A 64 -16.69 16.14 14.06
CA LEU A 64 -16.81 15.27 15.24
C LEU A 64 -17.01 13.81 14.85
N LEU A 65 -17.80 13.50 13.82
CA LEU A 65 -17.99 12.13 13.33
C LEU A 65 -16.69 11.51 12.79
N VAL A 66 -15.77 12.33 12.29
CA VAL A 66 -14.44 11.86 11.88
C VAL A 66 -13.51 11.74 13.07
N ILE A 67 -13.45 12.72 13.98
CA ILE A 67 -12.46 12.76 15.06
C ILE A 67 -12.80 11.81 16.22
N ILE A 68 -14.08 11.69 16.60
CA ILE A 68 -14.52 10.91 17.78
C ILE A 68 -14.04 9.45 17.70
N PRO A 69 -14.19 8.72 16.58
CA PRO A 69 -13.69 7.35 16.49
C PRO A 69 -12.18 7.23 16.75
N PHE A 70 -11.38 8.19 16.27
CA PHE A 70 -9.94 8.21 16.49
C PHE A 70 -9.59 8.51 17.94
N LEU A 71 -10.31 9.43 18.60
CA LEU A 71 -10.13 9.70 20.02
C LEU A 71 -10.48 8.48 20.86
N ILE A 72 -11.63 7.83 20.60
CA ILE A 72 -12.05 6.64 21.36
C ILE A 72 -11.01 5.52 21.21
N ILE A 73 -10.65 5.16 19.98
CA ILE A 73 -9.72 4.05 19.73
C ILE A 73 -8.30 4.42 20.18
N GLY A 74 -7.82 5.61 19.83
CA GLY A 74 -6.50 6.10 20.21
C GLY A 74 -6.31 6.18 21.72
N CYS A 75 -7.26 6.79 22.45
CA CYS A 75 -7.20 6.85 23.91
C CYS A 75 -7.31 5.45 24.55
N SER A 76 -8.12 4.56 23.98
CA SER A 76 -8.20 3.17 24.47
C SER A 76 -6.87 2.44 24.30
N MET A 77 -6.19 2.61 23.16
CA MET A 77 -4.86 2.03 22.92
C MET A 77 -3.80 2.67 23.83
N MET A 78 -3.82 3.98 24.02
CA MET A 78 -2.91 4.68 24.93
C MET A 78 -3.10 4.25 26.38
N TRP A 79 -4.35 4.04 26.82
CA TRP A 79 -4.65 3.47 28.13
C TRP A 79 -4.09 2.06 28.27
N TYR A 80 -4.33 1.20 27.27
CA TYR A 80 -3.81 -0.16 27.25
C TYR A 80 -2.27 -0.17 27.32
N ASN A 81 -1.61 0.67 26.53
CA ASN A 81 -0.15 0.83 26.54
C ASN A 81 0.35 1.31 27.90
N TYR A 82 -0.33 2.29 28.52
CA TYR A 82 0.04 2.75 29.86
C TYR A 82 -0.10 1.65 30.92
N ALA A 83 -1.17 0.86 30.87
CA ALA A 83 -1.36 -0.25 31.80
C ALA A 83 -0.29 -1.35 31.66
N ARG A 84 0.26 -1.54 30.46
CA ARG A 84 1.23 -2.61 30.16
C ARG A 84 2.69 -2.18 30.24
N PHE A 85 3.01 -0.97 29.79
CA PHE A 85 4.37 -0.46 29.62
C PHE A 85 4.65 0.79 30.46
N HIS A 86 3.69 1.22 31.29
CA HIS A 86 3.78 2.44 32.11
C HIS A 86 3.97 3.73 31.29
N SER A 87 3.73 3.69 29.98
CA SER A 87 3.80 4.83 29.06
C SER A 87 2.69 4.72 28.00
N PRO A 88 1.91 5.79 27.75
CA PRO A 88 0.84 5.75 26.75
C PRO A 88 1.36 5.73 25.30
N PHE A 89 2.62 6.12 25.10
CA PHE A 89 3.27 6.17 23.78
C PHE A 89 4.25 5.01 23.55
N ASP A 90 4.34 4.06 24.48
CA ASP A 90 5.12 2.85 24.29
C ASP A 90 4.24 1.79 23.62
N PHE A 91 4.51 1.49 22.35
CA PHE A 91 3.80 0.50 21.55
C PHE A 91 4.36 -0.92 21.71
N GLY A 92 5.32 -1.11 22.61
CA GLY A 92 5.86 -2.43 22.93
C GLY A 92 6.93 -2.94 21.96
N ALA A 93 7.32 -2.15 20.95
CA ALA A 93 8.25 -2.57 19.91
C ALA A 93 9.62 -3.00 20.46
N ASN A 94 10.06 -2.39 21.56
CA ASN A 94 11.35 -2.65 22.22
C ASN A 94 11.38 -3.94 23.03
N TYR A 95 10.23 -4.54 23.35
CA TYR A 95 10.16 -5.78 24.13
C TYR A 95 10.04 -7.03 23.23
N ASN A 96 10.09 -6.85 21.90
CA ASN A 96 10.00 -7.94 20.96
C ASN A 96 11.28 -8.78 20.96
N LEU A 97 11.18 -10.04 21.36
CA LEU A 97 12.25 -11.03 21.27
C LEU A 97 12.36 -11.56 19.82
N THR A 98 12.77 -10.68 18.91
CA THR A 98 12.95 -11.02 17.49
C THR A 98 14.39 -10.80 17.06
N SER A 99 14.76 -11.31 15.87
CA SER A 99 16.10 -11.13 15.31
C SER A 99 16.46 -9.68 14.99
N ASN A 100 15.49 -8.78 15.02
CA ASN A 100 15.66 -7.36 14.78
C ASN A 100 15.73 -6.62 16.12
N ASP A 101 16.90 -6.08 16.45
CA ASP A 101 17.08 -5.22 17.62
C ASP A 101 16.41 -3.86 17.38
N MET A 102 15.18 -3.74 17.90
CA MET A 102 14.39 -2.52 17.83
C MET A 102 14.92 -1.42 18.76
N THR A 103 15.68 -1.76 19.79
CA THR A 103 16.14 -0.80 20.81
C THR A 103 17.23 0.13 20.29
N HIS A 104 18.10 -0.37 19.40
CA HIS A 104 19.17 0.40 18.77
C HIS A 104 18.92 0.71 17.29
N ARG A 105 17.74 0.38 16.77
CA ARG A 105 17.45 0.50 15.34
C ARG A 105 17.57 1.94 14.85
N GLY A 106 16.98 2.88 15.59
CA GLY A 106 16.99 4.32 15.28
C GLY A 106 16.50 4.67 13.87
N PHE A 107 16.61 5.96 13.52
CA PHE A 107 16.37 6.46 12.17
C PHE A 107 17.70 6.58 11.42
N ILE A 108 17.88 5.83 10.34
CA ILE A 108 19.11 5.85 9.55
C ILE A 108 18.77 6.12 8.09
N PHE A 109 19.11 7.32 7.61
CA PHE A 109 18.74 7.80 6.27
C PHE A 109 19.20 6.86 5.14
N ASP A 110 20.41 6.31 5.26
CA ASP A 110 21.03 5.50 4.21
C ASP A 110 20.22 4.23 3.85
N ARG A 111 19.40 3.73 4.78
CA ARG A 111 18.50 2.58 4.55
C ARG A 111 17.49 2.84 3.43
N PHE A 112 17.16 4.10 3.15
CA PHE A 112 16.18 4.44 2.13
C PHE A 112 16.60 4.02 0.74
N PHE A 113 17.87 4.21 0.35
CA PHE A 113 18.30 3.88 -1.02
C PHE A 113 18.14 2.40 -1.32
N LEU A 114 18.70 1.56 -0.45
CA LEU A 114 18.56 0.10 -0.55
C LEU A 114 17.09 -0.31 -0.46
N GLY A 115 16.35 0.23 0.50
CA GLY A 115 14.94 -0.13 0.71
C GLY A 115 14.04 0.23 -0.46
N ILE A 116 14.17 1.43 -1.02
CA ILE A 116 13.41 1.87 -2.20
C ILE A 116 13.72 0.98 -3.40
N PHE A 117 15.00 0.66 -3.64
CA PHE A 117 15.39 -0.22 -4.72
C PHE A 117 14.78 -1.62 -4.55
N CYS A 118 14.97 -2.23 -3.38
CA CYS A 118 14.44 -3.56 -3.09
C CYS A 118 12.91 -3.61 -3.17
N TYR A 119 12.23 -2.56 -2.71
CA TYR A 119 10.77 -2.53 -2.71
C TYR A 119 10.13 -2.19 -4.03
N LEU A 120 10.71 -1.32 -4.85
CA LEU A 120 10.07 -0.87 -6.09
C LEU A 120 10.66 -1.54 -7.33
N LEU A 121 11.99 -1.67 -7.38
CA LEU A 121 12.74 -1.90 -8.62
C LEU A 121 13.44 -3.26 -8.71
N GLN A 122 13.50 -4.02 -7.61
CA GLN A 122 14.16 -5.33 -7.58
C GLN A 122 13.63 -6.23 -8.72
N PRO A 123 14.50 -6.74 -9.60
CA PRO A 123 14.06 -7.63 -10.67
C PRO A 123 13.58 -8.98 -10.12
N LEU A 124 12.74 -9.67 -10.89
CA LEU A 124 12.36 -11.05 -10.59
C LEU A 124 13.58 -11.98 -10.73
N ASN A 125 13.69 -12.99 -9.86
CA ASN A 125 14.68 -14.04 -10.02
C ASN A 125 14.05 -15.22 -10.76
N ILE A 126 14.32 -15.32 -12.06
CA ILE A 126 13.77 -16.34 -12.94
C ILE A 126 14.87 -17.28 -13.42
N SER A 127 14.64 -18.59 -13.33
CA SER A 127 15.55 -19.62 -13.83
C SER A 127 14.77 -20.75 -14.50
N PRO A 128 15.39 -21.59 -15.36
CA PRO A 128 14.70 -22.73 -15.99
C PRO A 128 14.37 -23.86 -14.99
N LYS A 129 14.84 -23.77 -13.75
CA LYS A 129 14.57 -24.75 -12.70
C LYS A 129 13.21 -24.47 -12.06
N TYR A 130 12.30 -25.44 -12.10
CA TYR A 130 11.02 -25.38 -11.38
C TYR A 130 11.22 -24.98 -9.90
N PRO A 131 10.42 -24.03 -9.37
CA PRO A 131 9.19 -23.45 -9.94
C PRO A 131 9.43 -22.20 -10.79
N PHE A 132 10.55 -22.08 -11.49
CA PHE A 132 10.91 -20.99 -12.41
C PHE A 132 11.12 -19.62 -11.78
N MET A 133 10.38 -19.25 -10.74
CA MET A 133 10.62 -18.07 -9.91
C MET A 133 11.21 -18.48 -8.56
N HIS A 134 12.15 -17.68 -8.08
CA HIS A 134 12.86 -17.91 -6.83
C HIS A 134 12.90 -16.63 -5.99
N ILE A 135 13.34 -16.77 -4.74
CA ILE A 135 13.63 -15.62 -3.88
C ILE A 135 14.70 -14.77 -4.56
N VAL A 136 14.52 -13.44 -4.55
CA VAL A 136 15.47 -12.51 -5.17
C VAL A 136 16.74 -12.42 -4.35
N ASN A 137 17.87 -12.29 -5.04
CA ASN A 137 19.13 -12.00 -4.37
C ASN A 137 19.12 -10.55 -3.87
N THR A 138 19.18 -10.38 -2.56
CA THR A 138 19.24 -9.09 -1.88
C THR A 138 20.64 -8.77 -1.34
N SER A 139 21.68 -9.50 -1.79
CA SER A 139 23.08 -9.15 -1.54
C SER A 139 23.34 -7.72 -1.97
N ASN A 140 23.93 -6.93 -1.08
CA ASN A 140 24.12 -5.50 -1.27
C ASN A 140 25.39 -5.02 -0.56
N ASP A 141 25.95 -3.91 -1.03
CA ASP A 141 27.15 -3.29 -0.47
C ASP A 141 26.83 -2.25 0.61
N TYR A 142 25.61 -2.27 1.17
CA TYR A 142 25.25 -1.35 2.24
C TYR A 142 26.04 -1.70 3.49
N LEU A 143 26.86 -0.76 3.96
CA LEU A 143 27.74 -0.95 5.12
C LEU A 143 26.96 -1.03 6.45
N GLY A 144 25.73 -0.54 6.47
CA GLY A 144 24.86 -0.59 7.64
C GLY A 144 24.05 -1.87 7.71
N PHE A 145 23.35 -2.06 8.84
CA PHE A 145 22.43 -3.17 9.01
C PHE A 145 21.00 -2.76 8.64
N THR A 146 20.37 -3.56 7.79
CA THR A 146 18.92 -3.52 7.55
C THR A 146 18.38 -4.95 7.55
N ASN A 147 17.26 -5.17 8.23
CA ASN A 147 16.62 -6.48 8.23
C ASN A 147 15.94 -6.70 6.89
N ILE A 148 16.29 -7.78 6.20
CA ILE A 148 15.72 -8.17 4.93
C ILE A 148 15.17 -9.59 5.09
N GLU A 149 13.85 -9.73 4.99
CA GLU A 149 13.17 -11.01 4.81
C GLU A 149 13.08 -11.37 3.33
N PHE A 150 12.57 -12.57 3.04
CA PHE A 150 12.39 -13.05 1.67
C PHE A 150 11.54 -12.10 0.82
N LEU A 151 12.12 -11.64 -0.28
CA LEU A 151 11.46 -10.85 -1.33
C LEU A 151 11.35 -11.69 -2.61
N PHE A 152 10.29 -11.48 -3.37
CA PHE A 152 10.04 -12.20 -4.64
C PHE A 152 10.24 -11.34 -5.88
N GLY A 153 10.48 -10.04 -5.68
CA GLY A 153 10.57 -9.03 -6.72
C GLY A 153 10.11 -7.68 -6.18
N GLY A 154 10.54 -6.62 -6.85
CA GLY A 154 10.07 -5.27 -6.60
C GLY A 154 8.61 -5.14 -7.00
N PHE A 155 7.93 -4.16 -6.39
CA PHE A 155 6.50 -3.95 -6.56
C PHE A 155 6.13 -3.76 -8.03
N PHE A 156 6.92 -3.02 -8.81
CA PHE A 156 6.68 -2.81 -10.24
C PHE A 156 7.00 -4.04 -11.10
N ALA A 157 7.93 -4.89 -10.67
CA ALA A 157 8.24 -6.12 -11.37
C ALA A 157 7.10 -7.15 -11.24
N ILE A 158 6.52 -7.27 -10.04
CA ILE A 158 5.38 -8.17 -9.78
C ILE A 158 4.05 -7.57 -10.28
N ASN A 159 3.87 -6.27 -10.11
CA ASN A 159 2.65 -5.54 -10.47
C ASN A 159 2.95 -4.49 -11.54
N THR A 160 3.23 -4.92 -12.77
CA THR A 160 3.68 -4.05 -13.87
C THR A 160 2.69 -2.92 -14.17
N LEU A 161 1.38 -3.15 -14.01
CA LEU A 161 0.36 -2.10 -14.16
C LEU A 161 0.52 -0.94 -13.18
N ALA A 162 1.17 -1.14 -12.03
CA ALA A 162 1.44 -0.08 -11.09
C ALA A 162 2.36 1.01 -11.67
N LEU A 163 3.18 0.70 -12.70
CA LEU A 163 4.01 1.70 -13.39
C LEU A 163 3.18 2.83 -14.03
N CYS A 164 1.90 2.58 -14.32
CA CYS A 164 1.00 3.61 -14.81
C CYS A 164 0.83 4.77 -13.78
N CYS A 165 1.19 4.59 -12.51
CA CYS A 165 1.19 5.69 -11.54
C CYS A 165 2.10 6.86 -11.97
N LEU A 166 3.18 6.59 -12.71
CA LEU A 166 4.09 7.64 -13.21
C LEU A 166 3.43 8.52 -14.28
N LEU A 167 2.39 8.03 -14.96
CA LEU A 167 1.65 8.80 -15.96
C LEU A 167 0.85 9.94 -15.35
N VAL A 168 0.61 9.95 -14.03
CA VAL A 168 -0.05 11.05 -13.33
C VAL A 168 0.66 12.39 -13.56
N PHE A 169 2.00 12.39 -13.65
CA PHE A 169 2.76 13.62 -13.91
C PHE A 169 2.66 14.09 -15.35
N LYS A 170 2.55 13.14 -16.30
CA LYS A 170 2.41 13.43 -17.73
C LYS A 170 1.00 13.92 -18.06
N MET A 171 -0.02 13.32 -17.46
CA MET A 171 -1.44 13.61 -17.69
C MET A 171 -2.01 14.63 -16.69
N LYS A 172 -1.15 15.52 -16.18
CA LYS A 172 -1.51 16.46 -15.11
C LYS A 172 -2.67 17.37 -15.50
N LYS A 173 -2.75 17.80 -16.77
CA LYS A 173 -3.75 18.77 -17.23
C LYS A 173 -5.13 18.12 -17.25
N GLU A 174 -5.20 16.97 -17.90
CA GLU A 174 -6.41 16.15 -18.08
C GLU A 174 -6.94 15.72 -16.70
N LEU A 175 -6.07 15.22 -15.81
CA LEU A 175 -6.46 14.82 -14.47
C LEU A 175 -6.97 15.97 -13.60
N LYS A 176 -6.49 17.20 -13.84
CA LYS A 176 -7.00 18.39 -13.14
C LYS A 176 -8.38 18.80 -13.65
N GLU A 177 -8.62 18.69 -14.96
CA GLU A 177 -9.92 18.97 -15.56
C GLU A 177 -11.00 18.04 -15.00
N HIS A 178 -10.67 16.77 -14.74
CA HIS A 178 -11.56 15.81 -14.07
C HIS A 178 -11.57 15.90 -12.54
N GLY A 179 -10.78 16.79 -11.93
CA GLY A 179 -10.73 16.98 -10.46
C GLY A 179 -10.11 15.83 -9.66
N ILE A 180 -9.46 14.87 -10.32
CA ILE A 180 -8.90 13.65 -9.72
C ILE A 180 -7.38 13.72 -9.53
N TYR A 181 -6.70 14.72 -10.06
CA TYR A 181 -5.25 14.87 -9.89
C TYR A 181 -4.80 14.86 -8.42
N ALA A 182 -5.56 15.54 -7.54
CA ALA A 182 -5.22 15.64 -6.12
C ALA A 182 -5.23 14.27 -5.43
N ILE A 183 -6.22 13.41 -5.71
CA ILE A 183 -6.32 12.09 -5.09
C ILE A 183 -5.20 11.16 -5.58
N SER A 184 -4.82 11.23 -6.86
CA SER A 184 -3.71 10.44 -7.42
C SER A 184 -2.39 10.81 -6.75
N VAL A 185 -2.05 12.10 -6.74
CA VAL A 185 -0.80 12.58 -6.14
C VAL A 185 -0.75 12.31 -4.65
N ALA A 186 -1.85 12.57 -3.93
CA ALA A 186 -1.92 12.27 -2.50
C ALA A 186 -1.73 10.78 -2.23
N SER A 187 -2.37 9.90 -3.00
CA SER A 187 -2.18 8.44 -2.87
C SER A 187 -0.73 8.05 -3.08
N MET A 188 -0.06 8.62 -4.09
CA MET A 188 1.35 8.32 -4.37
C MET A 188 2.29 8.85 -3.27
N VAL A 189 2.09 10.08 -2.79
CA VAL A 189 2.87 10.66 -1.68
C VAL A 189 2.70 9.81 -0.42
N MET A 190 1.46 9.43 -0.13
CA MET A 190 1.09 8.56 0.98
C MET A 190 1.78 7.19 0.91
N ALA A 191 1.79 6.57 -0.28
CA ALA A 191 2.49 5.31 -0.51
C ALA A 191 3.99 5.44 -0.22
N ILE A 192 4.63 6.51 -0.70
CA ILE A 192 6.05 6.76 -0.48
C ILE A 192 6.33 6.94 1.02
N VAL A 193 5.54 7.76 1.72
CA VAL A 193 5.73 7.99 3.16
C VAL A 193 5.59 6.69 3.96
N ILE A 194 4.55 5.89 3.68
CA ILE A 194 4.35 4.59 4.34
C ILE A 194 5.53 3.65 4.06
N MET A 195 5.95 3.54 2.80
CA MET A 195 7.10 2.70 2.43
C MET A 195 8.37 3.13 3.18
N LEU A 196 8.65 4.43 3.27
CA LEU A 196 9.82 4.94 3.99
C LEU A 196 9.73 4.61 5.49
N LEU A 197 8.55 4.72 6.09
CA LEU A 197 8.33 4.33 7.48
C LEU A 197 8.52 2.82 7.69
N ASP A 198 8.02 1.98 6.79
CA ASP A 198 8.21 0.53 6.88
C ASP A 198 9.69 0.14 6.79
N ILE A 199 10.45 0.78 5.88
CA ILE A 199 11.91 0.62 5.77
C ILE A 199 12.59 0.95 7.11
N GLN A 200 12.21 2.06 7.75
CA GLN A 200 12.85 2.51 8.99
C GLN A 200 12.42 1.70 10.21
N MET A 201 11.13 1.40 10.34
CA MET A 201 10.58 0.81 11.57
C MET A 201 10.74 -0.70 11.62
N ALA A 202 10.59 -1.41 10.49
CA ALA A 202 10.52 -2.87 10.53
C ALA A 202 11.54 -3.55 9.59
N GLY A 203 11.80 -2.97 8.42
CA GLY A 203 12.77 -3.47 7.45
C GLY A 203 12.08 -3.94 6.18
N LEU A 204 12.80 -4.73 5.39
CA LEU A 204 12.35 -5.14 4.05
C LEU A 204 11.70 -6.51 4.11
N THR A 205 10.38 -6.56 3.98
CA THR A 205 9.62 -7.80 3.82
C THR A 205 8.54 -7.64 2.77
N GLN A 206 8.26 -8.72 2.04
CA GLN A 206 7.21 -8.77 1.02
C GLN A 206 5.85 -8.33 1.59
N ARG A 207 5.59 -8.62 2.87
CA ARG A 207 4.32 -8.30 3.52
C ARG A 207 4.05 -6.80 3.55
N TYR A 208 5.05 -5.96 3.81
CA TYR A 208 4.84 -4.51 3.87
C TYR A 208 4.65 -3.87 2.49
N MET A 209 4.92 -4.58 1.39
CA MET A 209 4.48 -4.10 0.08
C MET A 209 2.96 -3.94 0.00
N SER A 210 2.18 -4.68 0.80
CA SER A 210 0.73 -4.50 0.87
C SER A 210 0.31 -3.24 1.64
N ASP A 211 1.19 -2.63 2.43
CA ASP A 211 0.87 -1.43 3.22
C ASP A 211 0.78 -0.19 2.35
N PHE A 212 1.70 -0.06 1.39
CA PHE A 212 1.74 1.05 0.44
C PHE A 212 1.31 0.69 -0.99
N GLY A 213 1.42 -0.58 -1.39
CA GLY A 213 1.23 -1.00 -2.79
C GLY A 213 -0.16 -0.71 -3.34
N TRP A 214 -1.20 -0.84 -2.52
CA TRP A 214 -2.57 -0.54 -2.94
C TRP A 214 -2.77 0.95 -3.24
N LEU A 215 -2.04 1.86 -2.59
CA LEU A 215 -2.06 3.30 -2.87
C LEU A 215 -1.36 3.61 -4.20
N ILE A 216 -0.27 2.91 -4.52
CA ILE A 216 0.39 3.01 -5.84
C ILE A 216 -0.58 2.54 -6.92
N ILE A 217 -1.25 1.40 -6.71
CA ILE A 217 -2.26 0.87 -7.65
C ILE A 217 -3.42 1.86 -7.80
N LEU A 218 -3.93 2.43 -6.70
CA LEU A 218 -4.99 3.44 -6.74
C LEU A 218 -4.58 4.65 -7.60
N SER A 219 -3.33 5.11 -7.45
CA SER A 219 -2.77 6.17 -8.30
C SER A 219 -2.56 5.75 -9.75
N ALA A 220 -2.37 4.46 -10.04
CA ALA A 220 -2.17 3.92 -11.38
C ALA A 220 -3.48 3.69 -12.15
N ILE A 221 -4.55 3.32 -11.45
CA ILE A 221 -5.88 3.08 -12.04
C ILE A 221 -6.43 4.34 -12.74
N ILE A 222 -6.19 5.50 -12.14
CA ILE A 222 -6.70 6.79 -12.64
C ILE A 222 -6.19 7.11 -14.06
N PRO A 223 -4.87 7.15 -14.34
CA PRO A 223 -4.38 7.34 -15.71
C PRO A 223 -4.73 6.16 -16.63
N ILE A 224 -4.92 4.93 -16.13
CA ILE A 224 -5.41 3.81 -16.96
C ILE A 224 -6.80 4.11 -17.52
N PHE A 225 -7.73 4.64 -16.71
CA PHE A 225 -9.05 5.06 -17.21
C PHE A 225 -8.95 6.21 -18.21
N MET A 226 -8.06 7.18 -17.98
CA MET A 226 -7.83 8.25 -18.96
C MET A 226 -7.27 7.71 -20.29
N LEU A 227 -6.37 6.71 -20.24
CA LEU A 227 -5.88 6.05 -21.45
C LEU A 227 -6.98 5.28 -22.19
N GLU A 228 -7.98 4.76 -21.48
CA GLU A 228 -9.15 4.14 -22.10
C GLU A 228 -9.95 5.16 -22.93
N GLU A 229 -10.19 6.36 -22.38
CA GLU A 229 -10.88 7.44 -23.09
C GLU A 229 -10.12 7.85 -24.36
N ILE A 230 -8.80 8.05 -24.26
CA ILE A 230 -7.94 8.36 -25.41
C ILE A 230 -7.97 7.21 -26.44
N ALA A 231 -7.91 5.96 -25.99
CA ALA A 231 -7.98 4.81 -26.89
C ALA A 231 -9.35 4.73 -27.60
N LYS A 232 -10.43 5.16 -26.95
CA LYS A 232 -11.76 5.25 -27.55
C LYS A 232 -11.81 6.31 -28.65
N GLU A 233 -11.24 7.49 -28.41
CA GLU A 233 -11.14 8.57 -29.42
C GLU A 233 -10.39 8.13 -30.66
N HIS A 234 -9.27 7.41 -30.49
CA HIS A 234 -8.46 6.90 -31.60
C HIS A 234 -8.95 5.56 -32.18
N LYS A 235 -10.11 5.05 -31.77
CA LYS A 235 -10.66 3.74 -32.20
C LYS A 235 -9.74 2.54 -31.92
N LEU A 236 -8.88 2.64 -30.91
CA LEU A 236 -7.94 1.59 -30.46
C LEU A 236 -8.46 0.82 -29.23
N GLN A 237 -9.72 1.01 -28.85
CA GLN A 237 -10.31 0.46 -27.62
C GLN A 237 -10.14 -1.07 -27.49
N LYS A 238 -10.29 -1.82 -28.59
CA LYS A 238 -10.12 -3.29 -28.58
C LYS A 238 -8.68 -3.68 -28.21
N ALA A 239 -7.69 -3.03 -28.81
CA ALA A 239 -6.28 -3.29 -28.52
C ALA A 239 -5.93 -2.90 -27.08
N PHE A 240 -6.45 -1.77 -26.60
CA PHE A 240 -6.29 -1.33 -25.21
C PHE A 240 -6.79 -2.39 -24.22
N TRP A 241 -8.02 -2.87 -24.38
CA TRP A 241 -8.59 -3.90 -23.49
C TRP A 241 -7.83 -5.23 -23.56
N GLN A 242 -7.35 -5.62 -24.74
CA GLN A 242 -6.52 -6.82 -24.89
C GLN A 242 -5.20 -6.70 -24.12
N ILE A 243 -4.49 -5.57 -24.28
CA ILE A 243 -3.24 -5.31 -23.57
C ILE A 243 -3.47 -5.24 -22.06
N LEU A 244 -4.49 -4.51 -21.61
CA LEU A 244 -4.83 -4.38 -20.18
C LEU A 244 -5.19 -5.74 -19.58
N SER A 245 -5.99 -6.54 -20.27
CA SER A 245 -6.36 -7.89 -19.81
C SER A 245 -5.15 -8.82 -19.74
N MET A 246 -4.27 -8.77 -20.75
CA MET A 246 -3.02 -9.53 -20.76
C MET A 246 -2.12 -9.15 -19.59
N LEU A 247 -1.87 -7.86 -19.38
CA LEU A 247 -1.04 -7.37 -18.28
C LEU A 247 -1.65 -7.69 -16.91
N THR A 248 -2.96 -7.58 -16.77
CA THR A 248 -3.67 -7.97 -15.55
C THR A 248 -3.51 -9.47 -15.29
N GLY A 249 -3.68 -10.30 -16.33
CA GLY A 249 -3.46 -11.74 -16.26
C GLY A 249 -2.03 -12.07 -15.84
N VAL A 250 -1.03 -11.40 -16.42
CA VAL A 250 0.38 -11.55 -16.01
C VAL A 250 0.59 -11.18 -14.55
N CYS A 251 0.07 -10.04 -14.08
CA CYS A 251 0.21 -9.63 -12.67
C CYS A 251 -0.44 -10.65 -11.71
N VAL A 252 -1.65 -11.13 -12.03
CA VAL A 252 -2.34 -12.15 -11.23
C VAL A 252 -1.56 -13.46 -11.23
N CYS A 253 -1.11 -13.92 -12.41
CA CYS A 253 -0.31 -15.13 -12.53
C CYS A 253 0.98 -15.02 -11.71
N LEU A 254 1.74 -13.92 -11.83
CA LEU A 254 2.98 -13.71 -11.06
C LEU A 254 2.72 -13.74 -9.55
N ASN A 255 1.69 -13.02 -9.08
CA ASN A 255 1.33 -13.01 -7.65
C ASN A 255 0.94 -14.41 -7.15
N LEU A 256 0.13 -15.16 -7.90
CA LEU A 256 -0.23 -16.54 -7.54
C LEU A 256 0.99 -17.47 -7.59
N TRP A 257 1.89 -17.25 -8.56
CA TRP A 257 3.09 -18.06 -8.72
C TRP A 257 4.06 -17.92 -7.54
N THR A 258 4.04 -16.79 -6.83
CA THR A 258 4.80 -16.62 -5.59
C THR A 258 4.47 -17.66 -4.50
N LEU A 259 3.32 -18.32 -4.58
CA LEU A 259 2.95 -19.42 -3.67
C LEU A 259 3.82 -20.67 -3.85
N LEU A 260 4.35 -20.87 -5.06
CA LEU A 260 5.20 -22.01 -5.40
C LEU A 260 6.67 -21.78 -4.99
N ILE A 261 7.10 -20.53 -4.79
CA ILE A 261 8.50 -20.21 -4.48
C ILE A 261 8.95 -20.98 -3.22
N PRO A 262 10.04 -21.76 -3.29
CA PRO A 262 10.57 -22.50 -2.14
C PRO A 262 11.21 -21.55 -1.12
N GLU A 263 11.60 -22.07 0.04
CA GLU A 263 12.36 -21.35 1.09
C GLU A 263 11.60 -20.21 1.83
N ARG A 264 10.48 -19.73 1.29
CA ARG A 264 9.60 -18.81 2.03
C ARG A 264 9.00 -19.49 3.26
N TYR A 265 8.60 -18.67 4.24
CA TYR A 265 7.74 -19.12 5.33
C TYR A 265 6.49 -19.77 4.76
N PHE A 266 6.15 -20.95 5.30
CA PHE A 266 4.95 -21.69 4.91
C PHE A 266 4.90 -22.01 3.40
N SER A 267 6.05 -22.30 2.79
CA SER A 267 6.14 -22.68 1.37
C SER A 267 5.26 -23.89 1.03
N LEU A 268 4.69 -23.91 -0.19
CA LEU A 268 3.77 -24.99 -0.59
C LEU A 268 4.44 -26.36 -0.55
N VAL A 269 5.73 -26.43 -0.89
CA VAL A 269 6.53 -27.67 -0.81
C VAL A 269 6.61 -28.21 0.62
N SER A 270 6.62 -27.35 1.64
CA SER A 270 6.68 -27.75 3.05
C SER A 270 5.31 -28.16 3.62
N ILE A 271 4.23 -27.46 3.24
CA ILE A 271 2.89 -27.69 3.81
C ILE A 271 2.12 -28.76 3.05
N ARG A 272 2.20 -28.75 1.71
CA ARG A 272 1.51 -29.69 0.81
C ARG A 272 2.44 -30.15 -0.31
N PRO A 273 3.45 -30.99 0.00
CA PRO A 273 4.40 -31.47 -0.99
C PRO A 273 3.70 -32.21 -2.15
N THR A 274 2.64 -32.96 -1.89
CA THR A 274 1.87 -33.67 -2.92
C THR A 274 1.31 -32.73 -3.98
N LEU A 275 0.72 -31.60 -3.59
CA LEU A 275 0.20 -30.60 -4.52
C LEU A 275 1.34 -29.93 -5.30
N PHE A 276 2.44 -29.57 -4.62
CA PHE A 276 3.60 -28.96 -5.26
C PHE A 276 4.21 -29.87 -6.34
N TYR A 277 4.44 -31.15 -6.02
CA TYR A 277 4.99 -32.10 -6.99
C TYR A 277 3.98 -32.52 -8.05
N ALA A 278 2.67 -32.52 -7.78
CA ALA A 278 1.64 -32.72 -8.80
C ALA A 278 1.65 -31.59 -9.85
N ILE A 279 1.76 -30.33 -9.41
CA ILE A 279 1.91 -29.18 -10.31
C ILE A 279 3.21 -29.30 -11.10
N LYS A 280 4.31 -29.70 -10.46
CA LYS A 280 5.58 -29.96 -11.16
C LYS A 280 5.41 -31.02 -12.25
N TYR A 281 4.83 -32.17 -11.94
CA TYR A 281 4.62 -33.26 -12.90
C TYR A 281 3.66 -32.88 -14.04
N PHE A 282 2.71 -31.97 -13.82
CA PHE A 282 1.86 -31.48 -14.90
C PHE A 282 2.60 -30.60 -15.92
N LEU A 283 3.69 -29.96 -15.51
CA LEU A 283 4.45 -29.01 -16.34
C LEU A 283 5.63 -29.63 -17.11
N PHE A 284 6.00 -30.88 -16.78
CA PHE A 284 7.09 -31.64 -17.41
C PHE A 284 6.57 -32.99 -17.87
#